data_AF-A0A3P6BJ78-F1
#
_entry.id   AF-A0A3P6BJ78-F1
#
_cell.length_a   1.000
_cell.length_b   1.000
_cell.length_c   1.000
_cell.angle_alpha   90.00
_cell.angle_beta   90.00
_cell.angle_gamma   90.00
#
_symmetry.space_group_name_H-M   'P 1'
#
loop_
_entity.id
_entity.type
_entity.pdbx_description
1 polymer ?
#
loop_
_entity_poly.entity_id
_entity_poly.type
_entity_poly.pdbx_seq_one_letter_code
_entity_poly.pdbx_strand_id
1 'polypeptide(L)'
;MPNWFSHDAFALDSKKYYVVPESELHDNDWLQLLMEVAFFSKADRCLDAYLPLELNSVVVETFEDKPRDKLMANNAIYYLSYKCCVDPCSTPLAGNHLAMVRKTMDGKPGHMSLEVALTTTEDDD
;
A
#
# COMPACT_ATOMS: atom_id res chain seq x y z
N MET A 1 6.67 -5.82 10.38
CA MET A 1 6.58 -5.79 8.91
C MET A 1 7.90 -6.26 8.29
N PRO A 2 7.91 -6.88 7.09
CA PRO A 2 9.17 -7.11 6.38
C PRO A 2 9.79 -5.78 5.94
N ASN A 3 11.04 -5.83 5.48
CA ASN A 3 11.65 -4.68 4.81
C ASN A 3 10.97 -4.47 3.44
N TRP A 4 11.08 -3.26 2.90
CA TRP A 4 10.65 -3.01 1.52
C TRP A 4 11.32 -4.01 0.58
N PHE A 5 10.55 -4.55 -0.37
CA PHE A 5 11.06 -5.61 -1.24
C PHE A 5 12.16 -5.06 -2.15
N SER A 6 13.26 -5.80 -2.27
CA SER A 6 14.29 -5.51 -3.27
C SER A 6 13.92 -6.15 -4.60
N HIS A 7 14.45 -5.60 -5.70
CA HIS A 7 14.28 -6.18 -7.03
C HIS A 7 14.78 -7.63 -7.10
N ASP A 8 15.82 -7.95 -6.32
CA ASP A 8 16.38 -9.31 -6.20
C ASP A 8 15.41 -10.28 -5.51
N ALA A 9 14.70 -9.84 -4.46
CA ALA A 9 13.69 -10.65 -3.79
C ALA A 9 12.48 -10.93 -4.70
N PHE A 10 12.12 -9.97 -5.54
CA PHE A 10 11.08 -10.13 -6.56
C PHE A 10 11.47 -11.14 -7.65
N ALA A 11 12.73 -11.10 -8.10
CA ALA A 11 13.25 -12.03 -9.11
C ALA A 11 13.37 -13.47 -8.59
N LEU A 12 13.69 -13.65 -7.31
CA LEU A 12 13.88 -14.97 -6.70
C LEU A 12 12.55 -15.72 -6.47
N ASP A 13 11.46 -15.00 -6.20
CA ASP A 13 10.17 -15.60 -5.82
C ASP A 13 8.97 -14.91 -6.47
N SER A 14 9.05 -14.70 -7.79
CA SER A 14 8.05 -14.01 -8.60
C SER A 14 6.64 -14.61 -8.52
N LYS A 15 6.47 -15.85 -8.03
CA LYS A 15 5.16 -16.48 -7.85
C LYS A 15 4.35 -15.86 -6.71
N LYS A 16 5.03 -15.36 -5.66
CA LYS A 16 4.41 -14.77 -4.47
C LYS A 16 3.99 -13.32 -4.67
N TYR A 17 4.61 -12.64 -5.62
CA TYR A 17 4.30 -11.26 -5.95
C TYR A 17 3.30 -11.16 -7.09
N TYR A 18 2.50 -10.10 -7.05
CA TYR A 18 1.58 -9.72 -8.10
C TYR A 18 1.63 -8.21 -8.28
N VAL A 19 2.03 -7.78 -9.45
CA VAL A 19 2.01 -6.37 -9.83
C VAL A 19 0.61 -6.07 -10.34
N VAL A 20 -0.07 -5.14 -9.69
CA VAL A 20 -1.44 -4.77 -10.06
C VAL A 20 -1.38 -3.95 -11.35
N PRO A 21 -2.11 -4.34 -12.42
CA PRO A 21 -2.20 -3.54 -13.64
C PRO A 21 -2.84 -2.19 -13.37
N GLU A 22 -2.43 -1.17 -14.13
CA GLU A 22 -2.97 0.20 -13.99
C GLU A 22 -4.50 0.27 -14.13
N SER A 23 -5.09 -0.55 -15.01
CA SER A 23 -6.55 -0.66 -15.15
C SER A 23 -7.25 -1.09 -13.86
N GLU A 24 -6.61 -1.91 -13.04
CA GLU A 24 -7.19 -2.43 -11.78
C GLU A 24 -6.93 -1.50 -10.59
N LEU A 25 -6.01 -0.53 -10.72
CA LEU A 25 -5.71 0.42 -9.64
C LEU A 25 -6.90 1.34 -9.34
N HIS A 26 -7.59 1.81 -10.38
CA HIS A 26 -8.71 2.75 -10.25
C HIS A 26 -10.08 2.06 -10.19
N ASP A 27 -10.18 0.82 -10.68
CA ASP A 27 -11.41 0.03 -10.60
C ASP A 27 -11.61 -0.61 -9.20
N ASN A 28 -10.62 -0.50 -8.31
CA ASN A 28 -10.63 -1.14 -7.01
C ASN A 28 -10.58 -0.14 -5.84
N ASP A 29 -11.76 0.23 -5.33
CA ASP A 29 -11.94 1.12 -4.18
C ASP A 29 -11.16 0.65 -2.93
N TRP A 30 -10.90 -0.66 -2.80
CA TRP A 30 -10.13 -1.20 -1.69
C TRP A 30 -8.69 -0.68 -1.68
N LEU A 31 -8.06 -0.53 -2.84
CA LEU A 31 -6.69 -0.04 -2.93
C LEU A 31 -6.61 1.44 -2.53
N GLN A 32 -7.62 2.22 -2.87
CA GLN A 32 -7.74 3.59 -2.39
C GLN A 32 -7.87 3.64 -0.87
N LEU A 33 -8.71 2.79 -0.28
CA LEU A 33 -8.84 2.70 1.17
C LEU A 33 -7.51 2.34 1.85
N LEU A 34 -6.74 1.38 1.31
CA LEU A 34 -5.44 1.04 1.87
C LEU A 34 -4.43 2.20 1.79
N MET A 35 -4.44 2.94 0.68
CA MET A 35 -3.63 4.15 0.50
C MET A 35 -4.00 5.23 1.52
N GLU A 36 -5.29 5.50 1.71
CA GLU A 36 -5.78 6.47 2.69
C GLU A 36 -5.37 6.05 4.10
N VAL A 37 -5.62 4.80 4.50
CA VAL A 37 -5.21 4.26 5.82
C VAL A 37 -3.70 4.43 6.02
N ALA A 38 -2.90 4.13 5.00
CA ALA A 38 -1.46 4.30 5.07
C ALA A 38 -1.06 5.77 5.26
N PHE A 39 -1.68 6.68 4.51
CA PHE A 39 -1.37 8.10 4.57
C PHE A 39 -1.82 8.74 5.89
N PHE A 40 -3.04 8.44 6.36
CA PHE A 40 -3.54 8.91 7.64
C PHE A 40 -2.75 8.37 8.84
N SER A 41 -2.07 7.24 8.70
CA SER A 41 -1.15 6.75 9.74
C SER A 41 0.14 7.59 9.86
N LYS A 42 0.51 8.35 8.81
CA LYS A 42 1.62 9.34 8.84
C LYS A 42 1.17 10.68 9.42
N ALA A 43 -0.07 11.09 9.13
CA ALA A 43 -0.56 12.40 9.51
C ALA A 43 -0.92 12.43 10.99
N ASP A 44 -0.41 13.42 11.74
CA ASP A 44 -0.64 13.56 13.18
C ASP A 44 -2.05 14.07 13.51
N ARG A 45 -3.09 13.35 13.02
CA ARG A 45 -4.53 13.61 13.12
C ARG A 45 -5.02 15.00 12.67
N CYS A 46 -4.13 15.90 12.27
CA CYS A 46 -4.40 17.28 11.86
C CYS A 46 -4.68 17.42 10.35
N LEU A 47 -5.45 16.51 9.76
CA LEU A 47 -5.92 16.70 8.40
C LEU A 47 -7.33 17.29 8.44
N ASP A 48 -7.40 18.59 8.22
CA ASP A 48 -8.65 19.37 8.24
C ASP A 48 -9.45 19.24 6.93
N ALA A 49 -8.91 18.55 5.92
CA ALA A 49 -9.54 18.37 4.61
C ALA A 49 -9.16 17.04 3.95
N TYR A 50 -10.01 16.59 3.02
CA TYR A 50 -9.69 15.51 2.09
C TYR A 50 -8.51 15.94 1.21
N LEU A 51 -7.42 15.18 1.26
CA LEU A 51 -6.23 15.47 0.47
C LEU A 51 -6.27 14.68 -0.85
N PRO A 52 -5.93 15.30 -1.99
CA PRO A 52 -5.86 14.63 -3.27
C PRO A 52 -4.70 13.62 -3.27
N LEU A 53 -5.02 12.34 -3.06
CA LEU A 53 -4.09 11.23 -3.15
C LEU A 53 -4.22 10.54 -4.52
N GLU A 54 -3.08 10.24 -5.14
CA GLU A 54 -2.99 9.56 -6.43
C GLU A 54 -2.19 8.27 -6.26
N LEU A 55 -2.83 7.12 -6.53
CA LEU A 55 -2.19 5.81 -6.43
C LEU A 55 -1.38 5.54 -7.71
N ASN A 56 -0.06 5.39 -7.58
CA ASN A 56 0.84 5.19 -8.73
C ASN A 56 1.03 3.72 -9.07
N SER A 57 1.30 2.89 -8.06
CA SER A 57 1.50 1.45 -8.26
C SER A 57 1.28 0.64 -7.00
N VAL A 58 0.89 -0.62 -7.19
CA VAL A 58 0.69 -1.59 -6.11
C VAL A 58 1.35 -2.91 -6.46
N VAL A 59 2.10 -3.45 -5.51
CA VAL A 59 2.57 -4.84 -5.55
C VAL A 59 1.96 -5.58 -4.37
N VAL A 60 1.40 -6.75 -4.63
CA VAL A 60 0.81 -7.63 -3.62
C VAL A 60 1.71 -8.82 -3.42
N GLU A 61 2.12 -9.06 -2.18
CA GLU A 61 2.80 -10.29 -1.75
C GLU A 61 1.82 -11.17 -0.99
N THR A 62 1.67 -12.42 -1.42
CA THR A 62 0.87 -13.42 -0.71
C THR A 62 1.55 -14.79 -0.77
N PHE A 63 1.41 -15.53 0.33
CA PHE A 63 1.88 -16.92 0.46
C PHE A 63 0.73 -17.93 0.33
N GLU A 64 -0.46 -17.47 -0.07
CA GLU A 64 -1.58 -18.36 -0.31
C GLU A 64 -1.30 -19.23 -1.55
N ASP A 65 -1.50 -20.55 -1.44
CA ASP A 65 -1.23 -21.50 -2.52
C ASP A 65 -2.16 -21.34 -3.72
N LYS A 66 -3.39 -20.84 -3.50
CA LYS A 66 -4.42 -20.62 -4.52
C LYS A 66 -5.25 -19.37 -4.24
N PRO A 67 -4.70 -18.17 -4.43
CA PRO A 67 -5.51 -16.98 -4.45
C PRO A 67 -6.41 -17.06 -5.68
N ARG A 68 -7.74 -17.19 -5.49
CA ARG A 68 -8.71 -17.05 -6.59
C ARG A 68 -8.63 -15.65 -7.21
N ASP A 69 -8.27 -14.69 -6.38
CA ASP A 69 -7.95 -13.30 -6.72
C ASP A 69 -6.78 -12.89 -5.82
N LYS A 70 -5.61 -12.61 -6.42
CA LYS A 70 -4.40 -12.22 -5.69
C LYS A 70 -4.58 -10.88 -4.96
N LEU A 71 -5.40 -9.99 -5.52
CA LEU A 71 -5.68 -8.68 -4.96
C LEU A 71 -6.52 -8.78 -3.68
N MET A 72 -7.39 -9.79 -3.61
CA MET A 72 -8.30 -10.03 -2.49
C MET A 72 -7.89 -11.18 -1.58
N ALA A 73 -6.63 -11.63 -1.65
CA ALA A 73 -6.07 -12.64 -0.75
C ALA A 73 -6.37 -12.31 0.72
N ASN A 74 -6.64 -13.33 1.53
CA ASN A 74 -7.00 -13.14 2.94
C ASN A 74 -5.83 -12.55 3.72
N ASN A 75 -4.64 -13.10 3.48
CA ASN A 75 -3.39 -12.66 4.08
C ASN A 75 -2.45 -12.19 2.97
N ALA A 76 -2.18 -10.89 2.96
CA ALA A 76 -1.36 -10.26 1.95
C ALA A 76 -0.66 -9.02 2.49
N ILE A 77 0.46 -8.69 1.87
CA ILE A 77 1.14 -7.42 2.06
C ILE A 77 1.02 -6.62 0.77
N TYR A 78 0.52 -5.40 0.90
CA TYR A 78 0.36 -4.45 -0.19
C TYR A 78 1.48 -3.42 -0.06
N TYR A 79 2.32 -3.34 -1.09
CA TYR A 79 3.34 -2.33 -1.24
C TYR A 79 2.79 -1.24 -2.15
N LEU A 80 2.58 -0.06 -1.59
CA LEU A 80 1.93 1.06 -2.26
C LEU A 80 2.96 2.13 -2.59
N SER A 81 2.94 2.59 -3.84
CA SER A 81 3.55 3.85 -4.25
C SER A 81 2.43 4.82 -4.63
N TYR A 82 2.42 6.00 -4.03
CA TYR A 82 1.37 6.99 -4.24
C TYR A 82 1.91 8.40 -4.03
N LYS A 83 1.12 9.39 -4.43
CA LYS A 83 1.49 10.81 -4.36
C LYS A 83 0.40 11.61 -3.65
N CYS A 84 0.81 12.51 -2.76
CA CYS A 84 -0.06 13.55 -2.23
C CYS A 84 0.09 14.81 -3.09
N CYS A 85 -0.97 15.14 -3.84
CA CYS A 85 -0.99 16.17 -4.87
C CYS A 85 -1.40 17.55 -4.32
N VAL A 86 -0.90 17.89 -3.13
CA VAL A 86 -1.05 19.22 -2.54
C VAL A 86 0.20 20.06 -2.73
N ASP A 87 0.05 21.38 -2.59
CA ASP A 87 1.19 22.29 -2.62
C ASP A 87 2.16 21.94 -1.48
N PRO A 88 3.45 21.70 -1.76
CA PRO A 88 4.47 21.45 -0.74
C PRO A 88 4.59 22.54 0.33
N CYS A 89 4.20 23.78 0.02
CA CYS A 89 4.12 24.87 1.00
C CYS A 89 2.99 24.68 2.02
N SER A 90 1.98 23.84 1.71
CA SER A 90 0.81 23.62 2.57
C SER A 90 1.00 22.52 3.60
N THR A 91 1.82 21.51 3.31
CA THR A 91 2.08 20.41 4.24
C THR A 91 3.38 19.67 3.89
N PRO A 92 4.15 19.21 4.90
CA PRO A 92 5.32 18.35 4.69
C PRO A 92 4.95 16.98 4.13
N LEU A 93 3.66 16.63 4.09
CA LEU A 93 3.17 15.38 3.51
C LEU A 93 2.98 15.44 1.99
N ALA A 94 3.26 16.57 1.33
CA ALA A 94 3.19 16.67 -0.12
C ALA A 94 4.24 15.77 -0.81
N GLY A 95 3.96 15.33 -2.03
CA GLY A 95 4.92 14.58 -2.84
C GLY A 95 4.74 13.07 -2.79
N ASN A 96 5.81 12.34 -3.11
CA ASN A 96 5.77 10.88 -3.29
C ASN A 96 5.88 10.15 -1.95
N HIS A 97 5.16 9.04 -1.83
CA HIS A 97 5.12 8.21 -0.65
C HIS A 97 5.20 6.75 -1.01
N LEU A 98 5.94 6.02 -0.17
CA LEU A 98 5.92 4.57 -0.13
C LEU A 98 5.29 4.13 1.20
N ALA A 99 4.49 3.07 1.15
CA ALA A 99 3.91 2.45 2.33
C ALA A 99 3.69 0.95 2.14
N MET A 100 3.74 0.22 3.26
CA MET A 100 3.42 -1.19 3.31
C MET A 100 2.22 -1.40 4.21
N VAL A 101 1.19 -2.05 3.68
CA VAL A 101 -0.01 -2.40 4.44
C VAL A 101 -0.13 -3.92 4.46
N ARG A 102 -0.08 -4.52 5.64
CA ARG A 102 -0.39 -5.95 5.82
C ARG A 102 -1.84 -6.10 6.20
N LYS A 103 -2.55 -6.92 5.43
CA LYS A 103 -3.89 -7.41 5.74
C LYS A 103 -3.80 -8.81 6.33
N THR A 104 -4.57 -9.07 7.38
CA THR A 104 -4.69 -10.40 7.97
C THR A 104 -6.14 -10.70 8.33
N MET A 105 -6.58 -11.91 7.99
CA MET A 105 -7.90 -12.46 8.34
C MET A 105 -7.71 -13.67 9.24
N ASP A 106 -8.43 -13.75 10.37
CA ASP A 106 -8.31 -14.86 11.32
C ASP A 106 -9.30 -16.03 11.05
N GLY A 107 -10.01 -15.97 9.93
CA GLY A 107 -11.04 -16.95 9.56
C GLY A 107 -12.41 -16.69 10.17
N LYS A 108 -12.57 -15.68 11.05
CA LYS A 108 -13.89 -15.25 11.53
C LYS A 108 -14.49 -14.25 10.53
N PRO A 109 -15.74 -14.46 10.08
CA PRO A 109 -16.40 -13.54 9.16
C PRO A 109 -16.41 -12.10 9.71
N GLY A 110 -15.98 -11.14 8.88
CA GLY A 110 -15.96 -9.72 9.23
C GLY A 110 -14.80 -9.27 10.12
N HIS A 111 -13.89 -10.16 10.53
CA HIS A 111 -12.72 -9.77 11.30
C HIS A 111 -11.49 -9.60 10.40
N MET A 112 -10.92 -8.40 10.41
CA MET A 112 -9.75 -8.02 9.64
C MET A 112 -8.82 -7.16 10.49
N SER A 113 -7.52 -7.38 10.36
CA SER A 113 -6.48 -6.52 10.90
C SER A 113 -5.68 -5.88 9.76
N LEU A 114 -5.39 -4.59 9.90
CA LEU A 114 -4.48 -3.84 9.04
C LEU A 114 -3.29 -3.35 9.87
N GLU A 115 -2.09 -3.71 9.46
CA GLU A 115 -0.84 -3.17 10.01
C GLU A 115 -0.18 -2.29 8.95
N VAL A 116 0.21 -1.06 9.32
CA VAL A 116 0.90 -0.14 8.41
C VAL A 116 2.36 0.02 8.83
N ALA A 117 3.27 -0.08 7.87
CA ALA A 117 4.64 0.37 8.00
C ALA A 117 4.94 1.48 6.98
N LEU A 118 5.57 2.53 7.49
CA LEU A 118 5.92 3.71 6.73
C LEU A 118 7.37 3.59 6.30
N THR A 119 7.63 3.73 5.01
CA THR A 119 8.99 3.78 4.47
C THR A 119 9.30 5.23 4.13
N THR A 120 10.37 5.77 4.71
CA THR A 120 10.96 7.03 4.28
C THR A 120 11.67 6.78 2.96
N THR A 121 11.35 7.55 1.93
CA THR A 121 12.27 7.70 0.80
C THR A 121 13.47 8.44 1.36
N GLU A 122 14.59 7.75 1.58
CA GLU A 122 15.88 8.41 1.67
C GLU A 122 16.08 9.06 0.30
N ASP A 123 15.94 10.38 0.25
CA ASP A 123 16.49 11.18 -0.84
C ASP A 123 18.01 11.03 -0.72
N ASP A 124 18.57 10.01 -1.37
CA ASP A 124 20.01 9.86 -1.59
C ASP A 124 20.44 10.96 -2.58
N ASP A 125 20.87 12.11 -2.03
CA ASP A 125 21.65 13.16 -2.72
C ASP A 125 23.13 12.74 -2.89
#